data_AF-A0A6P0L082-F1
#
_entry.id   AF-A0A6P0L082-F1
#
_cell.length_a   1.000
_cell.length_b   1.000
_cell.length_c   1.000
_cell.angle_alpha   90.00
_cell.angle_beta   90.00
_cell.angle_gamma   90.00
#
_symmetry.space_group_name_H-M   'P 1'
#
loop_
_entity.id
_entity.type
_entity.pdbx_description
1 polymer ?
#
loop_
_entity_poly.entity_id
_entity_poly.type
_entity_poly.pdbx_seq_one_letter_code
_entity_poly.pdbx_strand_id
1 'polypeptide(L)'
;MKGSNKAIAVTFPQEAALYWKYWLKRGNKIADNLVTASIVESITRRADKAFGIVRGEEEYNKLFNENMNLKAEVIDLRNNDQCWKHINQELNQQLEDLSLDMANPDILKEENARLMRILRKYNINPSAPENYI
;
A
#
# COMPACT_ATOMS: atom_id res chain seq x y z
N MET A 1 29.20 9.31 -5.01
CA MET A 1 29.29 10.79 -5.14
C MET A 1 28.32 11.42 -4.15
N LYS A 2 28.82 12.17 -3.16
CA LYS A 2 27.99 12.93 -2.20
C LYS A 2 27.41 14.14 -2.92
N GLY A 3 26.10 14.18 -3.13
CA GLY A 3 25.41 15.33 -3.72
C GLY A 3 25.45 16.52 -2.76
N SER A 4 25.92 17.67 -3.24
CA SER A 4 25.98 18.89 -2.42
C SER A 4 24.59 19.49 -2.25
N ASN A 5 24.10 19.56 -1.01
CA ASN A 5 22.92 20.34 -0.60
C ASN A 5 23.21 21.87 -0.61
N LYS A 6 23.84 22.39 -1.66
CA LYS A 6 23.98 23.84 -1.82
C LYS A 6 22.78 24.35 -2.61
N ALA A 7 22.06 25.30 -2.02
CA ALA A 7 21.09 26.10 -2.75
C ALA A 7 21.80 26.73 -3.96
N ILE A 8 21.45 26.29 -5.16
CA ILE A 8 21.91 26.95 -6.37
C ILE A 8 21.21 28.31 -6.35
N ALA A 9 21.98 29.40 -6.33
CA ALA A 9 21.44 30.73 -6.60
C ALA A 9 21.03 30.73 -8.07
N VAL A 10 19.78 30.33 -8.33
CA VAL A 10 19.31 30.17 -9.71
C VAL A 10 18.97 31.55 -10.25
N THR A 11 19.87 32.09 -11.06
CA THR A 11 19.73 33.40 -11.72
C THR A 11 18.55 33.44 -12.69
N PHE A 12 18.11 32.27 -13.20
CA PHE A 12 16.99 32.15 -14.14
C PHE A 12 15.98 31.08 -13.70
N PRO A 13 14.69 31.42 -13.54
CA PRO A 13 13.65 30.47 -13.15
C PRO A 13 13.58 29.18 -14.01
N GLN A 14 13.97 29.27 -15.29
CA GLN A 14 14.00 28.09 -16.17
C GLN A 14 15.07 27.07 -15.75
N GLU A 15 16.22 27.52 -15.26
CA GLU A 15 17.30 26.64 -14.81
C GLU A 15 16.89 25.86 -13.55
N ALA A 16 16.16 26.50 -12.63
CA ALA A 16 15.61 25.84 -11.45
C ALA A 16 14.64 24.72 -11.88
N ALA A 17 13.73 25.03 -12.80
CA ALA A 17 12.77 24.06 -13.32
C ALA A 17 13.47 22.89 -14.02
N LEU A 18 14.50 23.15 -14.84
CA LEU A 18 15.28 22.12 -15.52
C LEU A 18 16.07 21.25 -14.54
N TYR A 19 16.68 21.86 -13.51
CA TYR A 19 17.42 21.16 -12.47
C TYR A 19 16.53 20.19 -11.70
N TRP A 20 15.38 20.65 -11.20
CA TRP A 20 14.47 19.79 -10.45
C TRP A 20 13.82 18.73 -11.33
N LYS A 21 13.49 19.06 -12.59
CA LYS A 21 13.02 18.08 -13.58
C LYS A 21 14.06 17.01 -13.88
N TYR A 22 15.34 17.36 -13.93
CA TYR A 22 16.44 16.41 -14.11
C TYR A 22 16.49 15.39 -12.96
N TRP A 23 16.33 15.83 -11.71
CA TRP A 23 16.33 14.95 -10.54
C TRP A 23 15.05 14.11 -10.42
N LEU A 24 13.89 14.67 -10.80
CA LEU A 24 12.63 13.91 -10.91
C LEU A 24 12.80 12.71 -11.84
N LYS A 25 13.42 12.89 -13.01
CA LYS A 25 13.65 11.80 -13.98
C LYS A 25 14.56 10.68 -13.45
N ARG A 26 15.34 10.96 -12.40
CA ARG A 26 16.22 10.00 -11.72
C ARG A 26 15.60 9.38 -10.48
N GLY A 27 14.30 9.60 -10.25
CA GLY A 27 13.57 9.00 -9.13
C GLY A 27 13.81 9.68 -7.78
N ASN A 28 14.32 10.91 -7.75
CA ASN A 28 14.43 11.65 -6.49
C ASN A 28 13.02 12.06 -6.03
N LYS A 29 12.55 11.46 -4.94
CA LYS A 29 11.20 11.70 -4.38
C LYS A 29 10.95 13.16 -3.98
N ILE A 30 11.96 13.84 -3.42
CA ILE A 30 11.84 15.25 -3.03
C ILE A 30 11.65 16.11 -4.29
N ALA A 31 12.44 15.85 -5.33
CA ALA A 31 12.31 16.54 -6.61
C ALA A 31 10.95 16.25 -7.29
N ASP A 32 10.46 15.01 -7.22
CA ASP A 32 9.14 14.65 -7.77
C ASP A 32 8.01 15.40 -7.05
N ASN A 33 8.02 15.41 -5.71
CA ASN A 33 7.04 16.12 -4.92
C ASN A 33 7.09 17.63 -5.20
N LEU A 34 8.30 18.21 -5.22
CA LEU A 34 8.49 19.65 -5.48
C LEU A 34 7.97 20.06 -6.85
N VAL A 35 8.32 19.33 -7.90
CA VAL A 35 7.85 19.64 -9.25
C VAL A 35 6.35 19.43 -9.36
N THR A 36 5.80 18.37 -8.76
CA THR A 36 4.36 18.10 -8.79
C THR A 36 3.57 19.20 -8.08
N ALA A 37 3.95 19.54 -6.84
CA ALA A 37 3.30 20.60 -6.07
C ALA A 37 3.38 21.96 -6.78
N SER A 38 4.54 22.26 -7.39
CA SER A 38 4.72 23.49 -8.18
C SER A 38 3.78 23.54 -9.40
N ILE A 39 3.60 22.42 -10.11
CA ILE A 39 2.67 22.33 -11.25
C ILE A 39 1.23 22.56 -10.77
N VAL A 40 0.82 21.88 -9.68
CA VAL A 40 -0.52 22.02 -9.10
C VAL A 40 -0.79 23.46 -8.71
N GLU A 41 0.10 24.09 -7.93
CA GLU A 41 -0.05 25.49 -7.52
C GLU A 41 -0.16 26.43 -8.74
N SER A 42 0.69 26.22 -9.75
CA SER A 42 0.69 27.05 -10.97
C SER A 42 -0.64 26.94 -11.74
N ILE A 43 -1.26 25.76 -11.77
CA ILE A 43 -2.57 25.55 -12.38
C ILE A 43 -3.65 26.18 -11.52
N THR A 44 -3.65 25.96 -10.20
CA THR A 44 -4.63 26.50 -9.26
C THR A 44 -4.66 28.02 -9.31
N ARG A 45 -3.51 28.70 -9.24
CA ARG A 45 -3.43 30.17 -9.37
C ARG A 45 -4.03 30.69 -10.68
N ARG A 46 -3.82 29.98 -11.79
CA ARG A 46 -4.38 30.36 -13.10
C ARG A 46 -5.88 30.11 -13.16
N ALA A 47 -6.35 29.01 -12.59
CA ALA A 47 -7.78 28.68 -12.51
C ALA A 47 -8.50 29.72 -11.64
N ASP A 48 -7.97 30.02 -10.46
CA ASP A 48 -8.52 30.99 -9.53
C ASP A 48 -8.67 32.36 -10.17
N LYS A 49 -7.62 32.81 -10.87
CA LYS A 49 -7.67 34.03 -11.66
C LYS A 49 -8.75 34.00 -12.75
N ALA A 50 -8.94 32.87 -13.44
CA ALA A 50 -9.94 32.74 -14.49
C ALA A 50 -11.38 32.72 -13.93
N PHE A 51 -11.57 32.20 -12.73
CA PHE A 51 -12.88 32.10 -12.06
C PHE A 51 -13.14 33.21 -11.03
N GLY A 52 -12.24 34.19 -10.90
CA GLY A 52 -12.37 35.30 -9.96
C GLY A 52 -12.27 34.89 -8.48
N ILE A 53 -11.66 33.74 -8.19
CA ILE A 53 -11.44 33.26 -6.83
C ILE A 53 -10.22 33.99 -6.27
N VAL A 54 -10.37 34.57 -5.08
CA VAL A 54 -9.29 35.27 -4.39
C VAL A 54 -8.80 34.40 -3.24
N ARG A 55 -7.53 34.04 -3.30
CA ARG A 55 -6.80 33.36 -2.21
C ARG A 55 -5.60 34.19 -1.79
N GLY A 56 -5.25 34.11 -0.52
CA GLY A 56 -4.04 34.72 0.03
C GLY A 56 -2.78 33.91 -0.29
N GLU A 57 -1.60 34.55 -0.22
CA GLU A 57 -0.32 33.84 -0.35
C GLU A 57 -0.13 32.75 0.71
N GLU A 58 -0.64 32.98 1.93
CA GLU A 58 -0.60 31.98 2.99
C GLU A 58 -1.42 30.73 2.65
N GLU A 59 -2.58 30.90 2.01
CA GLU A 59 -3.41 29.78 1.56
C GLU A 59 -2.75 29.00 0.43
N TYR A 60 -2.13 29.70 -0.53
CA TYR A 60 -1.37 29.03 -1.58
C TYR A 60 -0.18 28.25 -1.02
N ASN A 61 0.56 28.82 -0.07
CA ASN A 61 1.66 28.14 0.60
C ASN A 61 1.19 26.92 1.40
N LYS A 62 0.04 27.02 2.07
CA LYS A 62 -0.57 25.89 2.77
C LYS A 62 -0.93 24.77 1.79
N LEU A 63 -1.66 25.08 0.72
CA LEU A 63 -2.03 24.11 -0.32
C LEU A 63 -0.79 23.50 -0.99
N PHE A 64 0.26 24.28 -1.22
CA PHE A 64 1.51 23.78 -1.77
C PHE A 64 2.15 22.74 -0.86
N ASN A 65 2.24 23.03 0.44
CA ASN A 65 2.82 22.11 1.44
C ASN A 65 1.97 20.84 1.62
N GLU A 66 0.64 20.95 1.57
CA GLU A 66 -0.25 19.79 1.57
C GLU A 66 0.02 18.90 0.34
N ASN A 67 0.10 19.50 -0.85
CA ASN A 67 0.41 18.78 -2.10
C ASN A 67 1.82 18.16 -2.13
N MET A 68 2.79 18.77 -1.46
CA MET A 68 4.13 18.19 -1.29
C MET A 68 4.11 16.84 -0.56
N ASN A 69 3.13 16.63 0.32
CA ASN A 69 3.05 15.46 1.19
C ASN A 69 2.03 14.41 0.70
N LEU A 70 0.96 14.84 0.01
CA LEU A 70 -0.12 13.97 -0.46
C LEU A 70 0.36 12.80 -1.35
N LYS A 71 1.37 13.02 -2.20
CA LYS A 71 1.91 11.96 -3.06
C LYS A 71 2.59 10.84 -2.26
N ALA A 72 3.29 11.18 -1.18
CA ALA A 72 3.93 10.20 -0.32
C ALA A 72 2.88 9.31 0.35
N GLU A 73 1.83 9.93 0.89
CA GLU A 73 0.73 9.23 1.54
C GLU A 73 -0.06 8.33 0.56
N VAL A 74 -0.35 8.80 -0.65
CA VAL A 74 -1.03 7.99 -1.69
C VAL A 74 -0.17 6.82 -2.16
N ILE A 75 1.14 7.00 -2.30
CA ILE A 75 2.05 5.90 -2.66
C ILE A 75 2.09 4.86 -1.55
N ASP A 76 2.18 5.29 -0.29
CA ASP A 76 2.19 4.38 0.86
C ASP A 76 0.88 3.61 0.98
N LEU A 77 -0.26 4.29 0.80
CA LEU A 77 -1.59 3.66 0.76
C LEU A 77 -1.73 2.66 -0.40
N ARG A 78 -1.24 3.00 -1.60
CA ARG A 78 -1.29 2.12 -2.77
C ARG A 78 -0.41 0.88 -2.58
N ASN A 79 0.79 1.05 -2.04
CA ASN A 79 1.68 -0.07 -1.74
C ASN A 79 1.05 -0.98 -0.67
N ASN A 80 0.41 -0.40 0.34
CA ASN A 80 -0.31 -1.13 1.38
C ASN A 80 -1.48 -1.94 0.80
N ASP A 81 -2.32 -1.34 -0.07
CA ASP A 81 -3.40 -2.04 -0.77
C ASP A 81 -2.89 -3.20 -1.63
N GLN A 82 -1.78 -3.01 -2.35
CA GLN A 82 -1.17 -4.11 -3.12
C GLN A 82 -0.64 -5.24 -2.23
N CYS A 83 -0.02 -4.91 -1.09
CA CYS A 83 0.38 -5.90 -0.11
C CYS A 83 -0.82 -6.69 0.43
N TRP A 84 -1.91 -6.00 0.81
CA TRP A 84 -3.13 -6.67 1.28
C TRP A 84 -3.77 -7.57 0.25
N LYS A 85 -3.78 -7.16 -1.03
CA LYS A 85 -4.26 -8.00 -2.13
C LYS A 85 -3.44 -9.28 -2.26
N HIS A 86 -2.11 -9.17 -2.17
CA HIS A 86 -1.24 -10.34 -2.26
C HIS A 86 -1.42 -11.29 -1.07
N ILE A 87 -1.48 -10.75 0.15
CA ILE A 87 -1.71 -11.54 1.37
C ILE A 87 -3.05 -12.27 1.29
N ASN A 88 -4.12 -11.60 0.84
CA ASN A 88 -5.43 -12.23 0.68
C ASN A 88 -5.43 -13.34 -0.38
N GLN A 89 -4.69 -13.16 -1.49
CA GLN A 89 -4.53 -14.21 -2.49
C GLN A 89 -3.80 -15.43 -1.92
N GLU A 90 -2.70 -15.20 -1.20
CA GLU A 90 -1.91 -16.28 -0.59
C GLU A 90 -2.71 -17.05 0.47
N LEU A 91 -3.44 -16.34 1.33
CA LEU A 91 -4.33 -16.96 2.33
C LEU A 91 -5.44 -17.79 1.68
N ASN A 92 -6.04 -17.28 0.60
CA ASN A 92 -7.08 -18.03 -0.13
C ASN A 92 -6.50 -19.30 -0.78
N GLN A 93 -5.29 -19.23 -1.34
CA GLN A 93 -4.62 -20.40 -1.90
C GLN A 93 -4.33 -21.44 -0.80
N GLN A 94 -3.81 -21.01 0.36
CA GLN A 94 -3.56 -21.92 1.49
C GLN A 94 -4.84 -22.59 2.00
N LEU A 95 -5.97 -21.88 2.02
CA LEU A 95 -7.27 -22.45 2.38
C LEU A 95 -7.75 -23.48 1.35
N GLU A 96 -7.54 -23.23 0.06
CA GLU A 96 -7.90 -24.16 -1.01
C GLU A 96 -7.05 -25.43 -0.95
N ASP A 97 -5.74 -25.29 -0.79
CA ASP A 97 -4.80 -26.42 -0.65
C ASP A 97 -5.17 -27.27 0.58
N LEU A 98 -5.45 -26.64 1.73
CA LEU A 98 -5.89 -27.34 2.92
C LEU A 98 -7.23 -28.06 2.70
N SER A 99 -8.18 -27.42 2.02
CA SER A 99 -9.47 -28.04 1.69
C SER A 99 -9.29 -29.27 0.80
N LEU A 100 -8.37 -29.22 -0.17
CA LEU A 100 -8.07 -30.35 -1.06
C LEU A 100 -7.42 -31.50 -0.31
N ASP A 101 -6.46 -31.21 0.58
CA ASP A 101 -5.83 -32.21 1.43
C ASP A 101 -6.84 -32.85 2.38
N MET A 102 -7.72 -32.05 2.99
CA MET A 102 -8.79 -32.55 3.85
C MET A 102 -9.87 -33.32 3.08
N ALA A 103 -10.05 -33.05 1.78
CA ALA A 103 -10.94 -33.83 0.92
C ALA A 103 -10.29 -35.14 0.43
N ASN A 104 -8.99 -35.35 0.68
CA ASN A 104 -8.30 -36.57 0.28
C ASN A 104 -8.77 -37.77 1.14
N PRO A 105 -9.39 -38.80 0.54
CA PRO A 105 -9.95 -39.93 1.27
C PRO A 105 -8.93 -40.70 2.12
N ASP A 106 -7.66 -40.72 1.73
CA ASP A 106 -6.64 -41.46 2.46
C ASP A 106 -6.16 -40.70 3.71
N ILE A 107 -6.09 -39.36 3.63
CA ILE A 107 -5.83 -38.49 4.79
C ILE A 107 -6.99 -38.56 5.79
N LEU A 108 -8.24 -38.54 5.30
CA LEU A 108 -9.42 -38.71 6.16
C LEU A 108 -9.45 -40.06 6.88
N LYS A 109 -9.03 -41.14 6.20
CA LYS A 109 -8.91 -42.46 6.85
C LYS A 109 -7.81 -42.46 7.90
N GLU A 110 -6.66 -41.84 7.61
CA GLU A 110 -5.54 -41.77 8.55
C GLU A 110 -5.89 -40.96 9.80
N GLU A 111 -6.51 -39.79 9.64
CA GLU A 111 -6.92 -38.95 10.77
C GLU A 111 -8.05 -39.61 11.56
N ASN A 112 -9.02 -40.27 10.91
CA ASN A 112 -10.00 -41.09 11.63
C ASN A 112 -9.33 -42.23 12.42
N ALA A 113 -8.33 -42.90 11.86
CA ALA A 113 -7.59 -43.94 12.56
C ALA A 113 -6.78 -43.39 13.75
N ARG A 114 -6.27 -42.15 13.65
CA ARG A 114 -5.63 -41.43 14.75
C ARG A 114 -6.62 -41.07 15.85
N LEU A 115 -7.77 -40.48 15.51
CA LEU A 115 -8.83 -40.15 16.45
C LEU A 115 -9.34 -41.39 17.17
N MET A 116 -9.57 -42.49 16.45
CA MET A 116 -9.97 -43.77 17.04
C MET A 116 -8.93 -44.33 18.02
N ARG A 117 -7.62 -44.17 17.74
CA ARG A 117 -6.56 -44.53 18.69
C ARG A 117 -6.62 -43.70 19.97
N ILE A 118 -6.87 -42.39 19.85
CA ILE A 118 -7.03 -41.49 21.01
C ILE A 118 -8.24 -41.89 21.84
N LEU A 119 -9.40 -42.10 21.21
CA LEU A 119 -10.63 -42.49 21.91
C LEU A 119 -10.47 -43.80 22.68
N ARG A 120 -9.80 -44.80 22.06
CA ARG A 120 -9.46 -46.07 22.75
C ARG A 120 -8.54 -45.85 23.95
N LYS A 121 -7.54 -44.97 23.84
CA LYS A 121 -6.63 -44.64 24.95
C LYS A 121 -7.37 -44.07 26.16
N TYR A 122 -8.42 -43.29 25.92
CA TYR A 122 -9.25 -42.70 26.96
C TYR A 122 -10.49 -43.53 27.31
N ASN A 123 -10.60 -44.75 26.78
CA ASN A 123 -11.71 -45.67 27.01
C ASN A 123 -13.09 -45.10 26.62
N ILE A 124 -13.13 -44.17 25.67
CA ILE A 124 -14.35 -43.55 25.14
C ILE A 124 -14.88 -44.40 23.98
N ASN A 125 -16.13 -44.84 24.06
CA ASN A 125 -16.80 -45.53 22.95
C ASN A 125 -17.59 -44.51 22.11
N PRO A 126 -17.11 -44.14 20.90
CA PRO A 126 -17.80 -43.17 20.06
C PRO A 126 -19.16 -43.67 19.56
N SER A 127 -19.33 -44.99 19.43
CA SER A 127 -20.58 -45.62 18.95
C SER A 127 -21.60 -45.89 20.05
N ALA A 128 -21.39 -45.39 21.28
CA ALA A 128 -22.36 -45.55 22.35
C ALA A 128 -23.68 -44.83 21.97
N PRO A 129 -24.85 -45.47 22.15
CA PRO A 129 -26.14 -44.88 21.77
C PRO A 129 -26.43 -43.53 22.43
N GLU A 130 -25.89 -43.33 23.62
CA GLU A 130 -25.97 -42.13 24.46
C GLU A 130 -25.25 -40.89 23.86
N ASN A 131 -24.43 -41.07 22.81
CA ASN A 131 -23.74 -39.96 22.13
C ASN A 131 -24.53 -39.35 20.94
N TYR A 132 -25.68 -39.95 20.55
CA TYR A 132 -26.45 -39.55 19.35
C TYR A 132 -27.89 -39.10 19.68
N ILE A 133 -28.11 -38.62 20.91
CA ILE A 133 -29.40 -38.09 21.40
C ILE A 133 -29.37 -36.56 21.34
#